data_AF-A0A2U3Y7M9-F1
#
_entry.id   AF-A0A2U3Y7M9-F1
#
_cell.length_a   1.000
_cell.length_b   1.000
_cell.length_c   1.000
_cell.angle_alpha   90.00
_cell.angle_beta   90.00
_cell.angle_gamma   90.00
#
_symmetry.space_group_name_H-M   'P 1'
#
loop_
_entity.id
_entity.type
_entity.pdbx_description
1 polymer ?
#
loop_
_entity_poly.entity_id
_entity_poly.type
_entity_poly.pdbx_seq_one_letter_code
_entity_poly.pdbx_strand_id
1 'polypeptide(L)'
;MSPGDPKWLDVIERDLHRQFPFHEMFVSRGGHGQQDLFRVLKAYTLYRPEEGYCQAQAPIAAVLLMHMPAEQAFWCLVQICEKYLPGYYSEKLEAIQLDGEILFSLLQKVSPVAHKHLSRQKIDPLLYMTEWFMCAFARTLPWSSVLRVWDMFFCEGVKIIFRVGLVLLKHALGSPEKLKACQGQYETIEQLRSLSPKIMQEAFLVQEVVELPVTERQIEREHLIQLRRWQETRGELQCRSPPRLHGAKAIMEAEPGPWPTLQPSPSIRLPPDALLPGSKGKPKPPKQSQKEKEQWKQAKASGQLDKPPTPSQAKVAAAAGDACPPQDVPLKDPAHQDPAPQDSAPQDSAHHRSQDSVHHHSQESLTSQESEDTYL
;
A
#
# COMPACT_ATOMS: atom_id res chain seq x y z
N MET A 1 -5.51 30.93 -9.57
CA MET A 1 -5.58 29.51 -9.98
C MET A 1 -6.62 29.38 -11.07
N SER A 2 -6.30 28.70 -12.17
CA SER A 2 -7.28 28.43 -13.24
C SER A 2 -8.51 27.70 -12.68
N PRO A 3 -9.72 27.98 -13.20
CA PRO A 3 -10.96 27.47 -12.61
C PRO A 3 -11.06 25.94 -12.63
N GLY A 4 -10.46 25.25 -13.60
CA GLY A 4 -10.63 23.80 -13.82
C GLY A 4 -11.85 23.52 -14.69
N ASP A 5 -11.85 22.36 -15.37
CA ASP A 5 -13.02 21.91 -16.13
C ASP A 5 -14.13 21.48 -15.15
N PRO A 6 -15.34 22.09 -15.19
CA PRO A 6 -16.44 21.74 -14.29
C PRO A 6 -16.76 20.25 -14.25
N LYS A 7 -16.65 19.55 -15.38
CA LYS A 7 -16.87 18.11 -15.46
C LYS A 7 -16.02 17.37 -14.42
N TRP A 8 -14.72 17.69 -14.36
CA TRP A 8 -13.79 17.03 -13.45
C TRP A 8 -13.97 17.47 -12.01
N LEU A 9 -14.28 18.75 -11.77
CA LEU A 9 -14.52 19.25 -10.42
C LEU A 9 -15.69 18.52 -9.76
N ASP A 10 -16.80 18.36 -10.48
CA ASP A 10 -18.00 17.66 -9.99
C ASP A 10 -17.70 16.18 -9.68
N VAL A 11 -16.88 15.51 -10.50
CA VAL A 11 -16.45 14.14 -10.20
C VAL A 11 -15.58 14.12 -8.95
N ILE A 12 -14.56 14.99 -8.87
CA ILE A 12 -13.65 15.03 -7.72
C ILE A 12 -14.42 15.30 -6.43
N GLU A 13 -15.35 16.25 -6.39
CA GLU A 13 -16.13 16.59 -5.18
C GLU A 13 -16.95 15.40 -4.66
N ARG A 14 -17.56 14.64 -5.56
CA ARG A 14 -18.27 13.40 -5.20
C ARG A 14 -17.31 12.30 -4.74
N ASP A 15 -16.02 12.38 -5.06
CA ASP A 15 -15.03 11.37 -4.70
C ASP A 15 -14.38 11.60 -3.35
N LEU A 16 -14.33 12.84 -2.85
CA LEU A 16 -13.62 13.19 -1.62
C LEU A 16 -14.11 12.42 -0.40
N HIS A 17 -15.44 12.35 -0.21
CA HIS A 17 -16.04 11.82 1.02
C HIS A 17 -15.87 10.30 1.18
N ARG A 18 -15.55 9.58 0.11
CA ARG A 18 -15.33 8.13 0.14
C ARG A 18 -13.85 7.74 0.24
N GLN A 19 -12.93 8.71 0.23
CA GLN A 19 -11.51 8.43 0.43
C GLN A 19 -11.18 8.41 1.92
N PHE A 20 -10.88 7.21 2.43
CA PHE A 20 -10.49 7.00 3.84
C PHE A 20 -11.43 7.72 4.83
N PRO A 21 -12.76 7.46 4.78
CA PRO A 21 -13.77 8.25 5.49
C PRO A 21 -13.63 8.24 7.02
N PHE A 22 -12.93 7.23 7.56
CA PHE A 22 -12.69 7.10 9.00
C PHE A 22 -11.33 7.64 9.45
N HIS A 23 -10.50 8.12 8.52
CA HIS A 23 -9.19 8.68 8.84
C HIS A 23 -9.34 10.13 9.32
N GLU A 24 -8.66 10.51 10.39
CA GLU A 24 -8.78 11.83 11.04
C GLU A 24 -8.59 13.01 10.08
N MET A 25 -7.67 12.86 9.12
CA MET A 25 -7.43 13.87 8.07
C MET A 25 -8.64 14.09 7.13
N PHE A 26 -9.44 13.06 6.86
CA PHE A 26 -10.49 13.07 5.82
C PHE A 26 -11.93 12.96 6.36
N VAL A 27 -12.10 12.64 7.65
CA VAL A 27 -13.42 12.43 8.29
C VAL A 27 -14.30 13.68 8.27
N SER A 28 -13.71 14.87 8.39
CA SER A 28 -14.45 16.13 8.39
C SER A 28 -14.83 16.53 6.96
N ARG A 29 -16.13 16.52 6.65
CA ARG A 29 -16.64 16.97 5.35
C ARG A 29 -16.27 18.43 5.11
N GLY A 30 -15.59 18.70 3.99
CA GLY A 30 -15.05 20.03 3.69
C GLY A 30 -13.93 20.49 4.64
N GLY A 31 -13.38 19.59 5.46
CA GLY A 31 -12.21 19.86 6.30
C GLY A 31 -10.92 20.00 5.48
N HIS A 32 -9.83 20.37 6.16
CA HIS A 32 -8.55 20.67 5.51
C HIS A 32 -8.05 19.52 4.62
N GLY A 33 -8.12 18.25 5.06
CA GLY A 33 -7.66 17.12 4.24
C GLY A 33 -8.48 16.92 2.97
N GLN A 34 -9.81 17.06 3.01
CA GLN A 34 -10.64 16.99 1.79
C GLN A 34 -10.37 18.18 0.85
N GLN A 35 -10.15 19.37 1.39
CA GLN A 35 -9.78 20.54 0.59
C GLN A 35 -8.40 20.36 -0.07
N ASP A 36 -7.42 19.83 0.65
CA ASP A 36 -6.09 19.54 0.13
C ASP A 36 -6.14 18.48 -0.96
N LEU A 37 -6.90 17.40 -0.75
CA LEU A 37 -7.16 16.37 -1.75
C LEU A 37 -7.81 16.95 -3.02
N PHE A 38 -8.83 17.78 -2.86
CA PHE A 38 -9.46 18.47 -3.98
C PHE A 38 -8.45 19.32 -4.76
N ARG A 39 -7.60 20.10 -4.06
CA ARG A 39 -6.59 20.96 -4.70
C ARG A 39 -5.57 20.14 -5.48
N VAL A 40 -5.09 19.03 -4.93
CA VAL A 40 -4.12 18.13 -5.59
C VAL A 40 -4.72 17.53 -6.85
N LEU A 41 -5.93 16.96 -6.76
CA LEU A 41 -6.59 16.33 -7.90
C LEU A 41 -6.99 17.33 -8.98
N LYS A 42 -7.51 18.50 -8.58
CA LYS A 42 -7.78 19.61 -9.50
C LYS A 42 -6.50 20.09 -10.19
N ALA A 43 -5.39 20.20 -9.46
CA ALA A 43 -4.12 20.60 -10.07
C ALA A 43 -3.66 19.55 -11.10
N TYR A 44 -3.86 18.27 -10.84
CA TYR A 44 -3.56 17.20 -11.80
C TYR A 44 -4.35 17.36 -13.10
N THR A 45 -5.66 17.62 -13.04
CA THR A 45 -6.47 17.79 -14.26
C THR A 45 -6.10 19.02 -15.08
N LEU A 46 -5.57 20.06 -14.43
CA LEU A 46 -5.04 21.23 -15.11
C LEU A 46 -3.66 20.97 -15.73
N TYR A 47 -2.87 20.09 -15.12
CA TYR A 47 -1.54 19.71 -15.59
C TYR A 47 -1.61 18.69 -16.73
N ARG A 48 -2.58 17.75 -16.69
CA ARG A 48 -2.86 16.71 -17.69
C ARG A 48 -4.31 16.78 -18.19
N PRO A 49 -4.70 17.83 -18.91
CA PRO A 49 -6.08 18.02 -19.38
C PRO A 49 -6.56 16.90 -20.33
N GLU A 50 -5.65 16.25 -21.05
CA GLU A 50 -5.93 15.15 -21.97
C GLU A 50 -6.34 13.85 -21.26
N GLU A 51 -5.83 13.61 -20.05
CA GLU A 51 -6.18 12.44 -19.23
C GLU A 51 -7.31 12.79 -18.25
N GLY A 52 -7.32 14.02 -17.74
CA GLY A 52 -8.34 14.50 -16.83
C GLY A 52 -8.23 13.84 -15.46
N TYR A 53 -9.37 13.47 -14.89
CA TYR A 53 -9.45 12.82 -13.59
C TYR A 53 -10.00 11.40 -13.69
N CYS A 54 -9.23 10.44 -13.21
CA CYS A 54 -9.66 9.08 -12.97
C CYS A 54 -9.89 8.86 -11.47
N GLN A 55 -11.03 8.28 -11.10
CA GLN A 55 -11.41 8.00 -9.72
C GLN A 55 -10.32 7.25 -8.92
N ALA A 56 -9.55 6.39 -9.58
CA ALA A 56 -8.49 5.64 -8.92
C ALA A 56 -7.30 6.51 -8.48
N GLN A 57 -7.21 7.77 -8.90
CA GLN A 57 -6.16 8.70 -8.46
C GLN A 57 -6.42 9.26 -7.05
N ALA A 58 -7.69 9.40 -6.64
CA ALA A 58 -8.02 9.93 -5.32
C ALA A 58 -7.45 9.11 -4.14
N PRO A 59 -7.52 7.76 -4.11
CA PRO A 59 -6.88 7.01 -3.04
C PRO A 59 -5.35 7.15 -3.07
N ILE A 60 -4.73 7.28 -4.25
CA ILE A 60 -3.27 7.52 -4.36
C ILE A 60 -2.92 8.88 -3.75
N ALA A 61 -3.61 9.94 -4.16
CA ALA A 61 -3.39 11.30 -3.66
C ALA A 61 -3.65 11.41 -2.15
N ALA A 62 -4.68 10.72 -1.63
CA ALA A 62 -4.98 10.70 -0.21
C ALA A 62 -3.86 10.05 0.61
N VAL A 63 -3.33 8.90 0.17
CA VAL A 63 -2.17 8.25 0.85
C VAL A 63 -0.95 9.17 0.86
N LEU A 64 -0.68 9.88 -0.25
CA LEU A 64 0.42 10.85 -0.31
C LEU A 64 0.19 11.99 0.70
N LEU A 65 -0.99 12.59 0.73
CA LEU A 65 -1.33 13.69 1.64
C LEU A 65 -1.22 13.33 3.13
N MET A 66 -1.40 12.06 3.48
CA MET A 66 -1.16 11.59 4.85
C MET A 66 0.32 11.70 5.27
N HIS A 67 1.26 11.76 4.31
CA HIS A 67 2.70 11.70 4.56
C HIS A 67 3.47 12.95 4.13
N MET A 68 2.89 13.81 3.31
CA MET A 68 3.57 15.00 2.79
C MET A 68 2.60 16.16 2.49
N PRO A 69 3.09 17.42 2.48
CA PRO A 69 2.29 18.57 2.09
C PRO A 69 1.71 18.48 0.68
N ALA A 70 0.60 19.17 0.44
CA ALA A 70 -0.15 19.11 -0.82
C ALA A 70 0.69 19.34 -2.09
N GLU A 71 1.66 20.25 -2.06
CA GLU A 71 2.53 20.48 -3.21
C GLU A 71 3.43 19.27 -3.52
N GLN A 72 4.00 18.65 -2.49
CA GLN A 72 4.83 17.45 -2.65
C GLN A 72 3.96 16.27 -3.09
N ALA A 73 2.77 16.12 -2.51
CA ALA A 73 1.80 15.09 -2.89
C ALA A 73 1.39 15.22 -4.36
N PHE A 74 1.21 16.44 -4.86
CA PHE A 74 0.96 16.70 -6.28
C PHE A 74 2.10 16.21 -7.17
N TRP A 75 3.35 16.58 -6.87
CA TRP A 75 4.49 16.15 -7.69
C TRP A 75 4.73 14.64 -7.61
N CYS A 76 4.54 14.02 -6.44
CA CYS A 76 4.58 12.57 -6.30
C CYS A 76 3.47 11.88 -7.11
N LEU A 77 2.24 12.42 -7.11
CA LEU A 77 1.15 11.90 -7.93
C LEU A 77 1.52 11.95 -9.42
N VAL A 78 2.08 13.08 -9.89
CA VAL A 78 2.57 13.21 -11.27
C VAL A 78 3.60 12.13 -11.61
N GLN A 79 4.59 11.91 -10.73
CA GLN A 79 5.59 10.86 -10.94
C GLN A 79 4.97 9.46 -11.00
N ILE A 80 4.01 9.15 -10.11
CA ILE A 80 3.31 7.86 -10.13
C ILE A 80 2.58 7.67 -11.47
N CYS A 81 1.78 8.65 -11.90
CA CYS A 81 1.00 8.53 -13.12
C CYS A 81 1.86 8.48 -14.39
N GLU A 82 2.94 9.26 -14.46
CA GLU A 82 3.72 9.38 -15.70
C GLU A 82 4.89 8.40 -15.82
N LYS A 83 5.54 8.05 -14.70
CA LYS A 83 6.79 7.26 -14.71
C LYS A 83 6.57 5.85 -14.23
N TYR A 84 5.80 5.66 -13.17
CA TYR A 84 5.58 4.34 -12.58
C TYR A 84 4.40 3.59 -13.22
N LEU A 85 3.29 4.27 -13.50
CA LEU A 85 2.04 3.68 -13.99
C LEU A 85 1.53 4.36 -15.28
N PRO A 86 2.39 4.54 -16.31
CA PRO A 86 2.00 5.27 -17.51
C PRO A 86 0.82 4.57 -18.21
N GLY A 87 -0.18 5.37 -18.58
CA GLY A 87 -1.39 4.91 -19.30
C GLY A 87 -2.47 4.26 -18.43
N TYR A 88 -2.25 4.07 -17.12
CA TYR A 88 -3.22 3.43 -16.23
C TYR A 88 -4.53 4.22 -16.09
N TYR A 89 -4.47 5.55 -16.09
CA TYR A 89 -5.61 6.41 -15.81
C TYR A 89 -6.28 6.96 -17.09
N SER A 90 -5.93 6.39 -18.25
CA SER A 90 -6.58 6.67 -19.53
C SER A 90 -8.00 6.08 -19.61
N GLU A 91 -8.86 6.70 -20.41
CA GLU A 91 -10.29 6.31 -20.55
C GLU A 91 -10.49 4.83 -20.93
N LYS A 92 -9.60 4.28 -21.76
CA LYS A 92 -9.72 2.91 -22.31
C LYS A 92 -9.07 1.83 -21.43
N LEU A 93 -8.33 2.23 -20.41
CA LEU A 93 -7.62 1.32 -19.50
C LEU A 93 -6.73 0.30 -20.23
N GLU A 94 -6.22 0.62 -21.43
CA GLU A 94 -5.47 -0.35 -22.26
C GLU A 94 -4.23 -0.89 -21.53
N ALA A 95 -3.54 -0.02 -20.78
CA ALA A 95 -2.40 -0.40 -19.96
C ALA A 95 -2.78 -1.40 -18.85
N ILE A 96 -3.95 -1.25 -18.23
CA ILE A 96 -4.46 -2.17 -17.21
C ILE A 96 -4.86 -3.51 -17.83
N GLN A 97 -5.51 -3.49 -19.00
CA GLN A 97 -5.85 -4.71 -19.74
C GLN A 97 -4.60 -5.50 -20.10
N LEU A 98 -3.57 -4.82 -20.62
CA LEU A 98 -2.29 -5.44 -20.95
C LEU A 98 -1.59 -6.01 -19.71
N ASP A 99 -1.56 -5.24 -18.62
CA ASP A 99 -0.97 -5.71 -17.36
C ASP A 99 -1.77 -6.87 -16.74
N GLY A 100 -3.05 -7.00 -17.04
CA GLY A 100 -3.85 -8.17 -16.67
C GLY A 100 -3.45 -9.43 -17.41
N GLU A 101 -3.18 -9.35 -18.70
CA GLU A 101 -2.63 -10.47 -19.47
C GLU A 101 -1.24 -10.87 -18.98
N ILE A 102 -0.40 -9.89 -18.62
CA ILE A 102 0.92 -10.13 -18.03
C ILE A 102 0.78 -10.83 -16.68
N LEU A 103 -0.07 -10.32 -15.79
CA LEU A 103 -0.32 -10.91 -14.47
C LEU A 103 -0.79 -12.36 -14.61
N PHE A 104 -1.73 -12.61 -15.51
CA PHE A 104 -2.27 -13.93 -15.76
C PHE A 104 -1.21 -14.89 -16.29
N SER A 105 -0.38 -14.46 -17.24
CA SER A 105 0.73 -15.27 -17.76
C SER A 105 1.78 -15.60 -16.68
N LEU A 106 2.13 -14.63 -15.83
CA LEU A 106 3.04 -14.85 -14.70
C LEU A 106 2.44 -15.80 -13.65
N LEU A 107 1.12 -15.76 -13.44
CA LEU A 107 0.42 -16.66 -12.53
C LEU A 107 0.61 -18.13 -12.93
N GLN A 108 0.71 -18.45 -14.22
CA GLN A 108 0.98 -19.81 -14.68
C GLN A 108 2.27 -20.38 -14.06
N LYS A 109 3.30 -19.54 -13.86
CA LYS A 109 4.58 -19.95 -13.27
C LYS A 109 4.53 -19.96 -11.73
N VAL A 110 3.83 -19.01 -11.13
CA VAL A 110 3.75 -18.85 -9.67
C VAL A 110 2.79 -19.84 -9.02
N SER A 111 1.63 -20.06 -9.64
CA SER A 111 0.59 -20.97 -9.18
C SER A 111 -0.17 -21.55 -10.38
N PRO A 112 0.34 -22.67 -10.96
CA PRO A 112 -0.34 -23.36 -12.06
C PRO A 112 -1.77 -23.78 -11.71
N VAL A 113 -2.01 -24.08 -10.42
CA VAL A 113 -3.32 -24.46 -9.87
C VAL A 113 -4.31 -23.30 -10.01
N ALA A 114 -3.94 -22.10 -9.51
CA ALA A 114 -4.77 -20.91 -9.61
C ALA A 114 -5.01 -20.50 -11.07
N HIS A 115 -3.95 -20.51 -11.90
CA HIS A 115 -4.05 -20.20 -13.32
C HIS A 115 -5.04 -21.15 -14.03
N LYS A 116 -4.89 -22.46 -13.87
CA LYS A 116 -5.78 -23.46 -14.49
C LYS A 116 -7.22 -23.28 -14.06
N HIS A 117 -7.46 -22.97 -12.78
CA HIS A 117 -8.79 -22.70 -12.26
C HIS A 117 -9.42 -21.48 -12.93
N LEU A 118 -8.73 -20.35 -12.92
CA LEU A 118 -9.21 -19.11 -13.55
C LEU A 118 -9.44 -19.27 -15.05
N SER A 119 -8.55 -19.99 -15.77
CA SER A 119 -8.75 -20.32 -17.19
C SER A 119 -10.00 -21.17 -17.41
N ARG A 120 -10.22 -22.20 -16.58
CA ARG A 120 -11.38 -23.09 -16.68
C ARG A 120 -12.68 -22.33 -16.44
N GLN A 121 -12.67 -21.43 -15.46
CA GLN A 121 -13.80 -20.57 -15.14
C GLN A 121 -13.92 -19.39 -16.10
N LYS A 122 -12.98 -19.16 -17.03
CA LYS A 122 -12.96 -18.02 -17.95
C LYS A 122 -13.09 -16.67 -17.24
N ILE A 123 -12.39 -16.54 -16.11
CA ILE A 123 -12.40 -15.30 -15.33
C ILE A 123 -11.35 -14.34 -15.90
N ASP A 124 -11.83 -13.21 -16.42
CA ASP A 124 -10.99 -12.12 -16.90
C ASP A 124 -10.23 -11.47 -15.72
N PRO A 125 -8.90 -11.26 -15.83
CA PRO A 125 -8.12 -10.55 -14.83
C PRO A 125 -8.73 -9.21 -14.35
N LEU A 126 -9.35 -8.46 -15.26
CA LEU A 126 -9.95 -7.15 -14.97
C LEU A 126 -11.03 -7.21 -13.88
N LEU A 127 -11.68 -8.35 -13.68
CA LEU A 127 -12.75 -8.52 -12.69
C LEU A 127 -12.25 -8.46 -11.24
N TYR A 128 -10.96 -8.71 -10.99
CA TYR A 128 -10.39 -8.71 -9.65
C TYR A 128 -9.22 -7.73 -9.48
N MET A 129 -8.40 -7.51 -10.52
CA MET A 129 -7.14 -6.77 -10.33
C MET A 129 -7.25 -5.26 -10.59
N THR A 130 -8.30 -4.80 -11.26
CA THR A 130 -8.39 -3.39 -11.70
C THR A 130 -8.21 -2.43 -10.53
N GLU A 131 -8.91 -2.68 -9.42
CA GLU A 131 -8.76 -1.88 -8.21
C GLU A 131 -7.37 -2.02 -7.57
N TRP A 132 -6.86 -3.25 -7.48
CA TRP A 132 -5.55 -3.56 -6.91
C TRP A 132 -4.44 -2.75 -7.58
N PHE A 133 -4.44 -2.70 -8.91
CA PHE A 133 -3.38 -2.10 -9.70
C PHE A 133 -3.56 -0.59 -9.80
N MET A 134 -4.77 -0.12 -10.13
CA MET A 134 -5.01 1.32 -10.32
C MET A 134 -4.89 2.12 -9.01
N CYS A 135 -5.23 1.50 -7.87
CA CYS A 135 -5.12 2.12 -6.56
C CYS A 135 -3.86 1.70 -5.80
N ALA A 136 -2.91 1.00 -6.44
CA ALA A 136 -1.69 0.48 -5.81
C ALA A 136 -1.96 -0.18 -4.44
N PHE A 137 -3.01 -1.00 -4.38
CA PHE A 137 -3.51 -1.72 -3.19
C PHE A 137 -3.99 -0.85 -2.01
N ALA A 138 -4.03 0.48 -2.14
CA ALA A 138 -4.39 1.39 -1.06
C ALA A 138 -5.82 1.20 -0.51
N ARG A 139 -6.73 0.64 -1.33
CA ARG A 139 -8.11 0.33 -0.92
C ARG A 139 -8.31 -1.13 -0.51
N THR A 140 -7.31 -1.97 -0.73
CA THR A 140 -7.42 -3.42 -0.54
C THR A 140 -6.71 -3.87 0.71
N LEU A 141 -5.46 -3.46 0.94
CA LEU A 141 -4.63 -3.97 2.02
C LEU A 141 -4.87 -3.24 3.36
N PRO A 142 -4.62 -3.91 4.50
CA PRO A 142 -4.48 -3.24 5.80
C PRO A 142 -3.42 -2.14 5.74
N TRP A 143 -3.60 -1.09 6.53
CA TRP A 143 -2.77 0.12 6.44
C TRP A 143 -1.27 -0.15 6.56
N SER A 144 -0.84 -0.96 7.52
CA SER A 144 0.56 -1.33 7.71
C SER A 144 1.17 -1.99 6.46
N SER A 145 0.41 -2.86 5.79
CA SER A 145 0.80 -3.53 4.55
C SER A 145 0.84 -2.56 3.37
N VAL A 146 -0.10 -1.61 3.28
CA VAL A 146 -0.07 -0.55 2.26
C VAL A 146 1.25 0.21 2.33
N LEU A 147 1.66 0.63 3.53
CA LEU A 147 2.91 1.37 3.72
C LEU A 147 4.14 0.60 3.21
N ARG A 148 4.28 -0.68 3.58
CA ARG A 148 5.40 -1.52 3.10
C ARG A 148 5.36 -1.76 1.60
N VAL A 149 4.17 -2.00 1.03
CA VAL A 149 4.02 -2.16 -0.41
C VAL A 149 4.40 -0.89 -1.15
N TRP A 150 4.03 0.28 -0.62
CA TRP A 150 4.40 1.58 -1.18
C TRP A 150 5.89 1.90 -1.04
N ASP A 151 6.51 1.59 0.10
CA ASP A 151 7.95 1.69 0.31
C ASP A 151 8.72 0.91 -0.78
N MET A 152 8.36 -0.37 -0.95
CA MET A 152 8.95 -1.21 -2.00
C MET A 152 8.60 -0.68 -3.39
N PHE A 153 7.35 -0.28 -3.67
CA PHE A 153 6.93 0.22 -4.97
C PHE A 153 7.73 1.45 -5.43
N PHE A 154 8.01 2.41 -4.55
CA PHE A 154 8.87 3.54 -4.90
C PHE A 154 10.33 3.14 -5.13
N CYS A 155 10.85 2.21 -4.33
CA CYS A 155 12.26 1.78 -4.44
C CYS A 155 12.50 0.92 -5.69
N GLU A 156 11.59 0.00 -5.95
CA GLU A 156 11.76 -1.16 -6.83
C GLU A 156 10.80 -1.14 -8.04
N GLY A 157 9.91 -0.16 -8.09
CA GLY A 157 8.98 0.06 -9.18
C GLY A 157 7.81 -0.92 -9.21
N VAL A 158 7.14 -0.94 -10.35
CA VAL A 158 5.86 -1.65 -10.54
C VAL A 158 5.92 -3.17 -10.33
N LYS A 159 7.11 -3.79 -10.35
CA LYS A 159 7.22 -5.25 -10.18
C LYS A 159 6.62 -5.68 -8.85
N ILE A 160 6.66 -4.79 -7.85
CA ILE A 160 6.05 -4.98 -6.55
C ILE A 160 4.53 -5.13 -6.67
N ILE A 161 3.88 -4.34 -7.51
CA ILE A 161 2.43 -4.44 -7.77
C ILE A 161 2.07 -5.82 -8.32
N PHE A 162 2.85 -6.33 -9.29
CA PHE A 162 2.68 -7.67 -9.82
C PHE A 162 2.94 -8.76 -8.77
N ARG A 163 4.04 -8.65 -8.00
CA ARG A 163 4.37 -9.62 -6.95
C ARG A 163 3.29 -9.71 -5.90
N VAL A 164 2.78 -8.58 -5.42
CA VAL A 164 1.65 -8.54 -4.47
C VAL A 164 0.43 -9.22 -5.08
N GLY A 165 0.02 -8.85 -6.29
CA GLY A 165 -1.12 -9.49 -6.97
C GLY A 165 -0.97 -11.01 -7.11
N LEU A 166 0.22 -11.48 -7.47
CA LEU A 166 0.53 -12.91 -7.60
C LEU A 166 0.52 -13.65 -6.26
N VAL A 167 1.03 -13.02 -5.19
CA VAL A 167 0.97 -13.58 -3.83
C VAL A 167 -0.49 -13.71 -3.36
N LEU A 168 -1.31 -12.69 -3.59
CA LEU A 168 -2.74 -12.72 -3.23
C LEU A 168 -3.47 -13.84 -4.00
N LEU A 169 -3.23 -13.98 -5.31
CA LEU A 169 -3.83 -15.04 -6.13
C LEU A 169 -3.35 -16.45 -5.73
N LYS A 170 -2.04 -16.61 -5.50
CA LYS A 170 -1.43 -17.86 -5.03
C LYS A 170 -2.06 -18.29 -3.71
N HIS A 171 -2.25 -17.37 -2.77
CA HIS A 171 -2.82 -17.72 -1.47
C HIS A 171 -4.35 -17.73 -1.45
N ALA A 172 -5.04 -17.13 -2.40
CA ALA A 172 -6.49 -17.27 -2.53
C ALA A 172 -6.88 -18.60 -3.21
N LEU A 173 -6.16 -19.00 -4.26
CA LEU A 173 -6.60 -20.06 -5.18
C LEU A 173 -5.55 -21.17 -5.43
N GLY A 174 -4.37 -21.10 -4.82
CA GLY A 174 -3.24 -21.96 -5.17
C GLY A 174 -3.26 -23.38 -4.61
N SER A 175 -4.27 -23.76 -3.83
CA SER A 175 -4.38 -25.10 -3.25
C SER A 175 -5.74 -25.74 -3.58
N PRO A 176 -5.81 -27.04 -3.90
CA PRO A 176 -7.06 -27.74 -4.18
C PRO A 176 -8.12 -27.57 -3.09
N GLU A 177 -7.70 -27.47 -1.83
CA GLU A 177 -8.57 -27.28 -0.67
C GLU A 177 -9.34 -25.95 -0.76
N LYS A 178 -8.68 -24.87 -1.23
CA LYS A 178 -9.30 -23.56 -1.42
C LYS A 178 -10.24 -23.56 -2.61
N LEU A 179 -9.91 -24.33 -3.65
CA LEU A 179 -10.75 -24.47 -4.84
C LEU A 179 -12.04 -25.26 -4.59
N LYS A 180 -12.11 -26.09 -3.53
CA LYS A 180 -13.37 -26.81 -3.19
C LYS A 180 -14.53 -25.86 -2.92
N ALA A 181 -14.24 -24.68 -2.36
CA ALA A 181 -15.21 -23.62 -2.10
C ALA A 181 -15.51 -22.76 -3.35
N CYS A 182 -14.69 -22.86 -4.40
CA CYS A 182 -14.75 -22.01 -5.59
C CYS A 182 -15.14 -22.85 -6.82
N GLN A 183 -16.36 -23.39 -6.88
CA GLN A 183 -16.74 -24.30 -7.98
C GLN A 183 -17.07 -23.57 -9.29
N GLY A 184 -17.64 -22.37 -9.19
CA GLY A 184 -18.04 -21.54 -10.33
C GLY A 184 -17.33 -20.19 -10.39
N GLN A 185 -17.74 -19.38 -11.36
CA GLN A 185 -17.24 -18.02 -11.54
C GLN A 185 -17.57 -17.11 -10.36
N TYR A 186 -18.81 -17.18 -9.87
CA TYR A 186 -19.32 -16.31 -8.82
C TYR A 186 -18.52 -16.49 -7.52
N GLU A 187 -18.39 -17.73 -7.03
CA GLU A 187 -17.69 -18.04 -5.77
C GLU A 187 -16.21 -17.68 -5.87
N THR A 188 -15.61 -17.89 -7.05
CA THR A 188 -14.20 -17.53 -7.28
C THR A 188 -14.01 -16.02 -7.22
N ILE A 189 -14.89 -15.23 -7.84
CA ILE A 189 -14.82 -13.76 -7.79
C ILE A 189 -15.08 -13.24 -6.37
N GLU A 190 -16.06 -13.81 -5.67
CA GLU A 190 -16.33 -13.46 -4.27
C GLU A 190 -15.12 -13.73 -3.38
N GLN A 191 -14.48 -14.88 -3.54
CA GLN A 191 -13.25 -15.23 -2.82
C GLN A 191 -12.09 -14.27 -3.11
N LEU A 192 -12.00 -13.75 -4.35
CA LEU A 192 -10.98 -12.76 -4.72
C LEU A 192 -11.31 -11.35 -4.22
N ARG A 193 -12.58 -11.02 -4.01
CA ARG A 193 -13.01 -9.75 -3.39
C ARG A 193 -12.87 -9.78 -1.86
N SER A 194 -13.06 -10.94 -1.25
CA SER A 194 -12.97 -11.15 0.21
C SER A 194 -11.76 -12.01 0.56
N LEU A 195 -10.57 -11.44 0.36
CA LEU A 195 -9.30 -12.10 0.65
C LEU A 195 -9.14 -12.35 2.16
N SER A 196 -8.51 -13.46 2.52
CA SER A 196 -8.28 -13.78 3.92
C SER A 196 -7.41 -12.71 4.61
N PRO A 197 -7.82 -12.17 5.78
CA PRO A 197 -7.01 -11.17 6.49
C PRO A 197 -5.59 -11.64 6.80
N LYS A 198 -5.38 -12.96 7.01
CA LYS A 198 -4.07 -13.56 7.29
C LYS A 198 -3.06 -13.30 6.17
N ILE A 199 -3.48 -13.38 4.92
CA ILE A 199 -2.59 -13.23 3.77
C ILE A 199 -2.23 -11.77 3.51
N MET A 200 -3.00 -10.84 4.07
CA MET A 200 -2.87 -9.40 3.88
C MET A 200 -2.10 -8.73 5.02
N GLN A 201 -1.71 -9.46 6.07
CA GLN A 201 -0.92 -8.94 7.17
C GLN A 201 0.51 -8.60 6.73
N GLU A 202 1.04 -7.50 7.25
CA GLU A 202 2.33 -6.91 6.82
C GLU A 202 3.45 -7.93 6.79
N ALA A 203 3.71 -8.60 7.91
CA ALA A 203 4.84 -9.53 8.04
C ALA A 203 4.78 -10.68 7.03
N PHE A 204 3.61 -11.31 6.89
CA PHE A 204 3.42 -12.42 5.96
C PHE A 204 3.51 -11.96 4.51
N LEU A 205 2.80 -10.89 4.16
CA LEU A 205 2.72 -10.39 2.79
C LEU A 205 4.09 -9.94 2.29
N VAL A 206 4.83 -9.17 3.10
CA VAL A 206 6.15 -8.67 2.72
C VAL A 206 7.13 -9.83 2.52
N GLN A 207 7.11 -10.82 3.41
CA GLN A 207 7.97 -12.01 3.26
C GLN A 207 7.69 -12.72 1.93
N GLU A 208 6.43 -13.06 1.64
CA GLU A 208 6.08 -13.75 0.40
C GLU A 208 6.39 -12.92 -0.86
N VAL A 209 6.22 -11.58 -0.81
CA VAL A 209 6.51 -10.68 -1.93
C VAL A 209 8.02 -10.63 -2.23
N VAL A 210 8.87 -10.60 -1.19
CA VAL A 210 10.33 -10.58 -1.35
C VAL A 210 10.83 -11.92 -1.89
N GLU A 211 10.31 -13.04 -1.37
CA GLU A 211 10.69 -14.39 -1.76
C GLU A 211 10.21 -14.78 -3.19
N LEU A 212 9.20 -14.10 -3.74
CA LEU A 212 8.66 -14.43 -5.05
C LEU A 212 9.69 -14.16 -6.17
N PRO A 213 10.10 -15.17 -6.97
CA PRO A 213 11.16 -15.05 -7.97
C PRO A 213 10.68 -14.43 -9.29
N VAL A 214 9.91 -13.33 -9.21
CA VAL A 214 9.42 -12.57 -10.37
C VAL A 214 10.29 -11.33 -10.54
N THR A 215 11.01 -11.25 -11.66
CA THR A 215 11.98 -10.19 -11.97
C THR A 215 11.39 -9.17 -12.96
N GLU A 216 11.95 -7.97 -13.00
CA GLU A 216 11.60 -6.91 -13.96
C GLU A 216 11.71 -7.42 -15.40
N ARG A 217 12.82 -8.09 -15.72
CA ARG A 217 13.05 -8.69 -17.04
C ARG A 217 11.97 -9.68 -17.47
N GLN A 218 11.39 -10.43 -16.52
CA GLN A 218 10.28 -11.34 -16.84
C GLN A 218 9.00 -10.56 -17.15
N ILE A 219 8.72 -9.48 -16.41
CA ILE A 219 7.57 -8.59 -16.66
C ILE A 219 7.74 -7.88 -18.01
N GLU A 220 8.91 -7.32 -18.30
CA GLU A 220 9.22 -6.65 -19.59
C GLU A 220 9.10 -7.63 -20.76
N ARG A 221 9.66 -8.84 -20.62
CA ARG A 221 9.54 -9.88 -21.65
C ARG A 221 8.07 -10.21 -21.92
N GLU A 222 7.28 -10.38 -20.86
CA GLU A 222 5.87 -10.70 -20.99
C GLU A 222 5.09 -9.52 -21.60
N HIS A 223 5.42 -8.29 -21.20
CA HIS A 223 4.86 -7.07 -21.79
C HIS A 223 5.05 -7.04 -23.30
N LEU A 224 6.26 -7.31 -23.80
CA LEU A 224 6.53 -7.36 -25.25
C LEU A 224 5.74 -8.46 -25.97
N ILE A 225 5.55 -9.61 -25.33
CA ILE A 225 4.76 -10.72 -25.89
C ILE A 225 3.29 -10.32 -26.00
N GLN A 226 2.71 -9.78 -24.92
CA GLN A 226 1.31 -9.42 -24.89
C GLN A 226 1.02 -8.20 -25.77
N LEU A 227 1.94 -7.24 -25.84
CA LEU A 227 1.83 -6.08 -26.73
C LEU A 227 1.77 -6.50 -28.20
N ARG A 228 2.61 -7.46 -28.61
CA ARG A 228 2.57 -8.02 -29.97
C ARG A 228 1.22 -8.68 -30.26
N ARG A 229 0.73 -9.52 -29.35
CA ARG A 229 -0.58 -10.18 -29.48
C ARG A 229 -1.73 -9.17 -29.54
N TRP A 230 -1.63 -8.10 -28.77
CA TRP A 230 -2.59 -7.00 -28.80
C TRP A 230 -2.61 -6.32 -30.16
N GLN A 231 -1.44 -6.00 -30.71
CA GLN A 231 -1.32 -5.39 -32.03
C GLN A 231 -1.93 -6.25 -33.14
N GLU A 232 -1.74 -7.56 -33.07
CA GLU A 232 -2.31 -8.53 -34.02
C GLU A 232 -3.84 -8.63 -33.92
N THR A 233 -4.41 -8.49 -32.72
CA THR A 233 -5.85 -8.72 -32.48
C THR A 233 -6.70 -7.45 -32.48
N ARG A 234 -6.13 -6.32 -32.07
CA ARG A 234 -6.84 -5.05 -31.81
C ARG A 234 -6.23 -3.84 -32.51
N GLY A 235 -5.06 -3.98 -33.15
CA GLY A 235 -4.32 -2.87 -33.77
C GLY A 235 -3.43 -2.11 -32.80
N GLU A 236 -2.92 -0.94 -33.22
CA GLU A 236 -2.04 -0.11 -32.38
C GLU A 236 -2.74 0.38 -31.10
N LEU A 237 -1.99 0.41 -30.00
CA LEU A 237 -2.43 1.07 -28.78
C LEU A 237 -2.68 2.54 -29.06
N GLN A 238 -3.84 3.01 -28.61
CA GLN A 238 -4.21 4.41 -28.82
C GLN A 238 -3.54 5.30 -27.78
N CYS A 239 -3.25 4.76 -26.59
CA CYS A 239 -2.41 5.43 -25.61
C CYS A 239 -0.93 5.11 -25.85
N ARG A 240 -0.19 6.02 -26.50
CA ARG A 240 1.28 5.97 -26.54
C ARG A 240 1.84 6.45 -25.19
N SER A 241 1.90 5.54 -24.23
CA SER A 241 2.57 5.77 -22.95
C SER A 241 4.09 5.62 -23.09
N PRO A 242 4.90 6.45 -22.44
CA PRO A 242 6.34 6.23 -22.37
C PRO A 242 6.65 4.90 -21.66
N PRO A 243 7.84 4.31 -21.90
CA PRO A 243 8.25 3.12 -21.18
C PRO A 243 8.28 3.39 -19.68
N ARG A 244 7.83 2.41 -18.92
CA ARG A 244 7.77 2.48 -17.47
C ARG A 244 9.18 2.49 -16.87
N LEU A 245 9.37 3.27 -15.81
CA LEU A 245 10.63 3.30 -15.08
C LEU A 245 10.54 2.44 -13.81
N HIS A 246 11.53 1.58 -13.61
CA HIS A 246 11.57 0.59 -12.54
C HIS A 246 12.15 1.16 -11.24
N GLY A 247 11.38 2.05 -10.60
CA GLY A 247 11.73 2.61 -9.30
C GLY A 247 12.57 3.89 -9.38
N ALA A 248 12.82 4.48 -8.20
CA ALA A 248 13.47 5.77 -8.07
C ALA A 248 14.85 5.84 -8.75
N LYS A 249 15.64 4.75 -8.67
CA LYS A 249 16.97 4.70 -9.29
C LYS A 249 16.91 4.89 -10.81
N ALA A 250 16.02 4.16 -11.49
CA ALA A 250 15.86 4.26 -12.94
C ALA A 250 15.38 5.66 -13.38
N ILE A 251 14.54 6.30 -12.57
CA ILE A 251 14.07 7.67 -12.82
C ILE A 251 15.22 8.67 -12.72
N MET A 252 16.02 8.59 -11.65
CA MET A 252 17.17 9.47 -11.47
C MET A 252 18.22 9.31 -12.57
N GLU A 253 18.40 8.08 -13.09
CA GLU A 253 19.30 7.80 -14.21
C GLU A 253 18.75 8.34 -15.55
N ALA A 254 17.44 8.29 -15.77
CA ALA A 254 16.80 8.79 -16.99
C ALA A 254 16.73 10.32 -17.04
N GLU A 255 16.65 10.99 -15.89
CA GLU A 255 16.55 12.44 -15.76
C GLU A 255 17.72 13.02 -14.94
N PRO A 256 18.95 13.07 -15.49
CA PRO A 256 20.10 13.65 -14.81
C PRO A 256 19.99 15.20 -14.78
N GLY A 257 19.16 15.72 -13.88
CA GLY A 257 19.06 17.15 -13.57
C GLY A 257 19.84 17.53 -12.30
N PRO A 258 20.18 18.81 -12.10
CA PRO A 258 20.62 19.29 -10.79
C PRO A 258 19.43 19.25 -9.84
N TRP A 259 19.28 18.13 -9.12
CA TRP A 259 18.28 18.02 -8.07
C TRP A 259 18.67 18.98 -6.93
N PRO A 260 17.88 20.04 -6.67
CA PRO A 260 18.11 20.85 -5.47
C PRO A 260 18.03 19.90 -4.28
N THR A 261 19.03 19.93 -3.40
CA THR A 261 18.97 19.17 -2.15
C THR A 261 17.67 19.53 -1.45
N LEU A 262 16.80 18.55 -1.17
CA LEU A 262 15.55 18.76 -0.45
C LEU A 262 15.86 19.47 0.87
N GLN A 263 15.60 20.77 0.92
CA GLN A 263 15.73 21.52 2.15
C GLN A 263 14.52 21.19 3.01
N PRO A 264 14.69 20.72 4.25
CA PRO A 264 13.57 20.46 5.13
C PRO A 264 12.83 21.79 5.38
N SER A 265 11.66 21.94 4.76
CA SER A 265 10.72 23.01 5.07
C SER A 265 9.72 22.44 6.09
N PRO A 266 9.76 22.87 7.36
CA PRO A 266 8.83 22.36 8.35
C PRO A 266 7.40 22.69 7.90
N SER A 267 6.57 21.65 7.76
CA SER A 267 5.18 21.76 7.29
C SER A 267 4.28 22.51 8.28
N ILE A 268 4.70 22.57 9.56
CA ILE A 268 4.06 23.36 10.60
C ILE A 268 4.95 24.57 10.89
N ARG A 269 4.61 25.72 10.32
CA ARG A 269 5.17 27.01 10.75
C ARG A 269 4.36 27.51 11.93
N LEU A 270 4.84 27.25 13.15
CA LEU A 270 4.32 27.98 14.30
C LEU A 270 4.68 29.46 14.13
N PRO A 271 3.74 30.39 14.39
CA PRO A 271 4.08 31.80 14.55
C PRO A 271 5.20 31.94 15.59
N PRO A 272 6.12 32.91 15.45
CA PRO A 272 7.22 33.13 16.40
C PRO A 272 6.78 33.22 17.87
N ASP A 273 5.51 33.56 18.12
CA ASP A 273 4.93 33.82 19.44
C ASP A 273 4.02 32.69 19.98
N ALA A 274 4.03 31.50 19.39
CA ALA A 274 3.26 30.36 19.91
C ALA A 274 3.89 29.82 21.22
N LEU A 275 3.42 30.35 22.35
CA LEU A 275 3.75 29.86 23.69
C LEU A 275 3.27 28.41 23.87
N LEU A 276 4.21 27.48 24.06
CA LEU A 276 3.91 26.12 24.52
C LEU A 276 3.29 26.18 25.93
N PRO A 277 2.12 25.56 26.18
CA PRO A 277 1.52 25.51 27.50
C PRO A 277 2.32 24.52 28.38
N GLY A 278 3.29 25.04 29.13
CA GLY A 278 4.02 24.23 30.11
C GLY A 278 5.45 24.66 30.40
N SER A 279 5.69 25.92 30.79
CA SER A 279 6.99 26.30 31.38
C SER A 279 6.82 27.20 32.61
N LYS A 280 6.32 26.62 33.71
CA LYS A 280 6.55 27.19 35.03
C LYS A 280 7.95 26.80 35.51
N GLY A 281 8.88 27.75 35.40
CA GLY A 281 9.95 28.03 36.37
C GLY A 281 11.07 27.01 36.58
N LYS A 282 12.30 27.39 36.18
CA LYS A 282 13.53 27.00 36.89
C LYS A 282 14.35 28.24 37.24
N PRO A 283 14.89 28.37 38.47
CA PRO A 283 15.57 29.57 38.94
C PRO A 283 17.01 29.66 38.39
N LYS A 284 17.51 30.91 38.28
CA LYS A 284 18.87 31.27 37.83
C LYS A 284 19.97 30.65 38.72
N PRO A 285 21.15 30.29 38.16
CA PRO A 285 22.28 29.81 38.96
C PRO A 285 23.03 30.97 39.64
N PRO A 286 23.68 30.74 40.80
CA PRO A 286 24.40 31.77 41.54
C PRO A 286 25.75 32.13 40.89
N LYS A 287 26.12 33.41 41.01
CA LYS A 287 27.39 34.00 40.58
C LYS A 287 28.55 33.48 41.43
N GLN A 288 29.14 32.34 41.08
CA GLN A 288 30.43 31.89 41.62
C GLN A 288 31.06 30.82 40.71
N SER A 289 31.40 31.17 39.47
CA SER A 289 32.27 30.35 38.61
C SER A 289 33.00 31.17 37.54
N GLN A 290 33.21 32.46 37.79
CA GLN A 290 34.07 33.32 36.95
C GLN A 290 35.47 33.55 37.54
N LYS A 291 35.69 33.28 38.84
CA LYS A 291 37.03 33.43 39.46
C LYS A 291 37.98 32.24 39.28
N GLU A 292 37.49 31.03 39.04
CA GLU A 292 38.35 29.85 38.80
C GLU A 292 38.76 29.70 37.31
N LYS A 293 38.00 30.27 36.38
CA LYS A 293 38.34 30.27 34.95
C LYS A 293 39.44 31.29 34.58
N GLU A 294 39.64 32.33 35.39
CA GLU A 294 40.72 33.31 35.19
C GLU A 294 42.07 32.81 35.75
N GLN A 295 42.06 32.08 36.87
CA GLN A 295 43.28 31.48 37.43
C GLN A 295 43.82 30.31 36.58
N TRP A 296 42.94 29.52 35.96
CA TRP A 296 43.36 28.45 35.02
C TRP A 296 43.97 29.00 33.72
N LYS A 297 43.62 30.22 33.30
CA LYS A 297 44.19 30.88 32.12
C LYS A 297 45.56 31.51 32.40
N GLN A 298 45.83 31.95 33.63
CA GLN A 298 47.14 32.47 34.02
C GLN A 298 48.18 31.36 34.26
N ALA A 299 47.79 30.19 34.75
CA ALA A 299 48.70 29.05 34.94
C ALA A 299 49.11 28.34 33.62
N LYS A 300 48.37 28.55 32.53
CA LYS A 300 48.73 28.04 31.18
C LYS A 300 49.73 28.92 30.41
N ALA A 301 50.02 30.13 30.89
CA ALA A 301 50.98 31.05 30.26
C ALA A 301 52.42 30.85 30.75
N SER A 302 52.62 30.12 31.85
CA SER A 302 53.93 29.74 32.39
C SER A 302 54.15 28.24 32.16
N GLY A 303 54.58 27.88 30.96
CA GLY A 303 54.66 26.48 30.51
C GLY A 303 55.40 25.56 31.49
N GLN A 304 54.67 24.61 32.09
CA GLN A 304 55.20 23.43 32.75
C GLN A 304 54.12 22.33 32.87
N LEU A 305 54.46 21.16 32.33
CA LEU A 305 54.02 19.78 32.60
C LEU A 305 52.68 19.20 32.09
N ASP A 306 52.85 17.94 31.66
CA ASP A 306 51.98 17.00 30.97
C ASP A 306 50.93 16.27 31.82
N LYS A 307 49.86 15.85 31.12
CA LYS A 307 48.79 14.87 31.43
C LYS A 307 47.78 15.19 32.56
N PRO A 308 46.46 15.05 32.28
CA PRO A 308 45.42 15.10 33.31
C PRO A 308 45.26 13.74 34.03
N PRO A 309 45.03 13.70 35.35
CA PRO A 309 44.65 12.50 36.08
C PRO A 309 43.13 12.31 36.09
N THR A 310 42.69 11.06 36.03
CA THR A 310 41.35 10.61 36.46
C THR A 310 41.26 10.59 37.99
N PRO A 311 40.05 10.77 38.55
CA PRO A 311 39.67 9.90 39.65
C PRO A 311 38.20 9.42 39.61
N SER A 312 38.03 8.27 40.23
CA SER A 312 36.84 7.46 40.41
C SER A 312 36.02 7.83 41.67
N GLN A 313 34.71 7.55 41.60
CA GLN A 313 33.79 7.05 42.64
C GLN A 313 33.74 7.68 44.06
N ALA A 314 32.54 8.17 44.44
CA ALA A 314 31.75 7.80 45.64
C ALA A 314 30.45 8.66 45.66
N LYS A 315 29.26 8.10 45.38
CA LYS A 315 28.27 7.43 46.27
C LYS A 315 27.33 8.39 47.04
N VAL A 316 26.11 7.87 47.27
CA VAL A 316 24.97 8.32 48.09
C VAL A 316 23.92 9.18 47.35
N ALA A 317 22.61 8.98 47.44
CA ALA A 317 21.67 7.85 47.58
C ALA A 317 20.25 8.48 47.59
N ALA A 318 19.24 7.68 47.25
CA ALA A 318 17.80 7.84 47.54
C ALA A 318 17.02 8.94 46.77
N ALA A 319 15.77 8.76 46.37
CA ALA A 319 14.86 7.61 46.40
C ALA A 319 13.59 7.94 45.55
N ALA A 320 12.94 6.87 45.07
CA ALA A 320 11.51 6.70 44.72
C ALA A 320 10.92 7.59 43.60
N GLY A 321 10.09 7.11 42.66
CA GLY A 321 9.32 5.88 42.39
C GLY A 321 8.38 6.28 41.23
N ASP A 322 7.80 5.45 40.36
CA ASP A 322 7.54 4.02 40.34
C ASP A 322 7.53 3.53 38.89
N ALA A 323 8.23 2.43 38.63
CA ALA A 323 7.93 1.49 37.57
C ALA A 323 8.27 0.10 38.12
N CYS A 324 7.25 -0.73 38.34
CA CYS A 324 7.44 -2.09 38.83
C CYS A 324 7.76 -3.02 37.63
N PRO A 325 8.80 -3.88 37.73
CA PRO A 325 9.39 -4.62 36.61
C PRO A 325 8.95 -6.11 36.59
N PRO A 326 9.45 -6.95 35.64
CA PRO A 326 8.97 -8.31 35.40
C PRO A 326 9.60 -9.33 36.35
N GLN A 327 8.96 -10.49 36.50
CA GLN A 327 9.46 -11.64 37.27
C GLN A 327 9.83 -12.81 36.34
N ASP A 328 11.02 -13.35 36.56
CA ASP A 328 11.66 -14.57 36.06
C ASP A 328 12.36 -15.14 37.34
N VAL A 329 12.38 -16.41 37.78
CA VAL A 329 12.69 -17.77 37.26
C VAL A 329 12.35 -18.77 38.45
N PRO A 330 12.54 -20.13 38.50
CA PRO A 330 13.05 -21.11 37.51
C PRO A 330 12.40 -22.54 37.45
N LEU A 331 12.89 -23.29 36.46
CA LEU A 331 12.82 -24.75 36.14
C LEU A 331 12.45 -25.78 37.23
N LYS A 332 11.65 -26.78 36.82
CA LYS A 332 11.94 -28.23 36.97
C LYS A 332 10.96 -29.14 36.18
N ASP A 333 11.48 -29.94 35.25
CA ASP A 333 10.85 -31.16 34.71
C ASP A 333 10.95 -32.32 35.73
N PRO A 334 10.09 -33.37 35.68
CA PRO A 334 10.41 -34.53 34.83
C PRO A 334 9.21 -35.27 34.17
N ALA A 335 9.45 -35.71 32.93
CA ALA A 335 9.24 -37.06 32.39
C ALA A 335 7.83 -37.68 32.18
N HIS A 336 7.67 -38.15 30.92
CA HIS A 336 7.08 -39.42 30.44
C HIS A 336 5.64 -39.52 29.90
N GLN A 337 5.60 -39.95 28.63
CA GLN A 337 4.74 -40.98 27.98
C GLN A 337 3.49 -40.54 27.19
N ASP A 338 3.65 -40.65 25.87
CA ASP A 338 2.65 -41.08 24.86
C ASP A 338 1.98 -42.42 25.24
N PRO A 339 0.74 -42.73 24.80
CA PRO A 339 0.57 -43.19 23.41
C PRO A 339 -0.78 -42.87 22.71
N ALA A 340 -0.76 -42.88 21.37
CA ALA A 340 -1.93 -43.19 20.52
C ALA A 340 -2.24 -44.70 20.55
N PRO A 341 -3.43 -45.18 20.12
CA PRO A 341 -3.55 -45.61 18.72
C PRO A 341 -4.96 -45.54 18.05
N GLN A 342 -4.93 -45.31 16.73
CA GLN A 342 -5.58 -45.97 15.57
C GLN A 342 -7.09 -46.37 15.50
N ASP A 343 -7.58 -46.16 14.27
CA ASP A 343 -8.50 -46.95 13.42
C ASP A 343 -10.00 -47.09 13.77
N SER A 344 -10.87 -46.63 12.84
CA SER A 344 -11.52 -47.48 11.82
C SER A 344 -12.79 -46.83 11.23
N ALA A 345 -12.94 -46.93 9.89
CA ALA A 345 -14.22 -46.81 9.20
C ALA A 345 -15.00 -48.15 9.30
N PRO A 346 -16.28 -48.21 8.90
CA PRO A 346 -16.54 -48.67 7.53
C PRO A 346 -17.71 -47.99 6.80
N GLN A 347 -17.72 -48.25 5.49
CA GLN A 347 -18.74 -47.91 4.49
C GLN A 347 -20.08 -48.61 4.74
N ASP A 348 -21.18 -48.03 4.24
CA ASP A 348 -22.11 -48.81 3.43
C ASP A 348 -22.99 -47.96 2.51
N SER A 349 -23.69 -48.66 1.63
CA SER A 349 -23.93 -48.35 0.23
C SER A 349 -25.40 -48.05 -0.09
N ALA A 350 -25.62 -47.55 -1.31
CA ALA A 350 -26.66 -48.01 -2.26
C ALA A 350 -28.00 -47.25 -2.44
N HIS A 351 -28.15 -46.81 -3.70
CA HIS A 351 -29.30 -46.98 -4.62
C HIS A 351 -30.53 -46.06 -4.63
N HIS A 352 -30.66 -45.40 -5.80
CA HIS A 352 -31.82 -45.26 -6.73
C HIS A 352 -32.11 -43.79 -7.09
N ARG A 353 -32.60 -43.40 -8.28
CA ARG A 353 -32.68 -43.87 -9.67
C ARG A 353 -33.61 -42.86 -10.38
N SER A 354 -33.31 -42.51 -11.64
CA SER A 354 -34.23 -41.95 -12.67
C SER A 354 -34.77 -40.52 -12.46
N GLN A 355 -34.57 -39.55 -13.36
CA GLN A 355 -34.97 -39.35 -14.79
C GLN A 355 -36.11 -38.31 -14.89
N ASP A 356 -36.17 -37.69 -16.08
CA ASP A 356 -37.16 -36.74 -16.63
C ASP A 356 -36.88 -35.25 -16.34
N SER A 357 -36.47 -34.39 -17.29
CA SER A 357 -36.91 -34.07 -18.67
C SER A 357 -37.97 -32.98 -18.75
N VAL A 358 -37.77 -32.10 -19.73
CA VAL A 358 -38.71 -31.18 -20.42
C VAL A 358 -38.79 -29.72 -19.93
N HIS A 359 -38.18 -28.88 -20.77
CA HIS A 359 -38.64 -27.59 -21.30
C HIS A 359 -39.78 -26.82 -20.62
N HIS A 360 -39.55 -25.53 -20.36
CA HIS A 360 -40.42 -24.48 -20.93
C HIS A 360 -39.68 -23.15 -21.14
N HIS A 361 -39.81 -22.63 -22.35
CA HIS A 361 -39.54 -21.25 -22.76
C HIS A 361 -40.60 -20.29 -22.20
N SER A 362 -40.18 -19.05 -21.92
CA SER A 362 -40.80 -17.75 -22.23
C SER A 362 -40.44 -16.75 -21.12
N GLN A 363 -39.55 -15.78 -21.38
CA GLN A 363 -39.82 -14.46 -21.97
C GLN A 363 -40.77 -13.56 -21.15
N GLU A 364 -40.16 -12.43 -20.73
CA GLU A 364 -40.68 -11.06 -20.65
C GLU A 364 -41.14 -10.43 -19.32
N SER A 365 -40.54 -9.24 -19.13
CA SER A 365 -41.08 -7.98 -18.58
C SER A 365 -41.10 -7.73 -17.07
N LEU A 366 -40.07 -6.99 -16.66
CA LEU A 366 -40.13 -5.66 -16.02
C LEU A 366 -41.50 -5.22 -15.45
N THR A 367 -41.56 -5.12 -14.12
CA THR A 367 -42.20 -4.00 -13.43
C THR A 367 -41.44 -3.66 -12.16
N SER A 368 -41.18 -2.36 -12.01
CA SER A 368 -40.61 -1.70 -10.85
C SER A 368 -41.47 -1.88 -9.61
N GLN A 369 -40.85 -2.17 -8.46
CA GLN A 369 -41.38 -1.74 -7.17
C GLN A 369 -40.23 -1.31 -6.26
N GLU A 370 -40.31 -0.06 -5.84
CA GLU A 370 -39.57 0.56 -4.77
C GLU A 370 -39.72 -0.25 -3.48
N SER A 371 -38.62 -0.46 -2.75
CA SER A 371 -38.70 -0.72 -1.32
C SER A 371 -37.59 0.03 -0.61
N GLU A 372 -38.03 0.89 0.30
CA GLU A 372 -37.26 1.55 1.34
C GLU A 372 -36.57 0.49 2.20
N ASP A 373 -35.28 0.66 2.49
CA ASP A 373 -34.64 -0.07 3.58
C ASP A 373 -34.02 0.88 4.59
N THR A 374 -34.52 0.70 5.80
CA THR A 374 -34.19 1.38 7.05
C THR A 374 -33.03 0.67 7.74
N TYR A 375 -32.05 1.47 8.19
CA TYR A 375 -31.13 1.27 9.31
C TYR A 375 -31.11 -0.08 10.05
N LEU A 376 -29.93 -0.70 10.13
CA LEU A 376 -29.09 -0.73 11.35
C LEU A 376 -27.65 -1.17 11.05
#